data_AF-A0A8T6PF10-F1
#
_entry.id   AF-A0A8T6PF10-F1
#
_cell.length_a   1.000
_cell.length_b   1.000
_cell.length_c   1.000
_cell.angle_alpha   90.00
_cell.angle_beta   90.00
_cell.angle_gamma   90.00
#
_symmetry.space_group_name_H-M   'P 1'
#
loop_
_entity.id
_entity.type
_entity.pdbx_description
1 polymer ?
#
loop_
_entity_poly.entity_id
_entity_poly.type
_entity_poly.pdbx_seq_one_letter_code
_entity_poly.pdbx_strand_id
1 'polypeptide(L)'
;MNLDEYEWSRNPRGMHSVINYLNMDIMRQDQMGWAKIVALADGEKSRAQDAMNLGITPIVRIYRERPGNAPVDAEALRYFETYRKEGVRWFEYYNEPNLEVEWPVGADFDPKKDHVLFPFMDNWLNWAEFIVSIDGYPGFPALADANNGEREDTITWITRMLDYLHAVHFDRFRAVLDGGCYIATHPYVFNHFYQEQVGGGPRSARPPEYQNLTEGGWHFEYPYDPICQDDDPGRTVWGGTQLAPHGDTVSLLGSGLAIMERLQTLFDVGAIPVVGTEGGIPVPAGPRDRPQADNRYPPYTWESHAKATIAMFEWITTTAPPWFFGVALWKFDLYYQGQHGPMQVADFFDRHPALYKQVPPIPALMPPNPPEVVPEEVPGPGPVHGEADFHFVFLTPGLETDWFFEIAAPYWDAFRPTLMPDLEYIDLLPGDKSLVVTAITLPGMVDWLNASILHRWPNVWLDIVVVDSEDTLAQQLNSRVAVGRRFG
;
A
#
# COMPACT_ATOMS: atom_id res chain seq x y z
N MET A 1 -16.95 4.23 0.26
CA MET A 1 -16.43 4.62 1.58
C MET A 1 -14.97 5.06 1.47
N ASN A 2 -14.53 6.05 2.23
CA ASN A 2 -13.13 6.47 2.32
C ASN A 2 -12.45 5.85 3.56
N LEU A 3 -11.12 5.74 3.53
CA LEU A 3 -10.31 5.22 4.65
C LEU A 3 -10.57 5.96 5.98
N ASP A 4 -10.80 7.27 5.94
CA ASP A 4 -11.01 8.09 7.13
C ASP A 4 -12.45 8.05 7.65
N GLU A 5 -13.37 7.41 6.92
CA GLU A 5 -14.79 7.27 7.30
C GLU A 5 -15.09 6.03 8.13
N TYR A 6 -14.15 5.08 8.23
CA TYR A 6 -14.32 3.93 9.11
C TYR A 6 -14.46 4.38 10.57
N GLU A 7 -15.09 3.56 11.41
CA GLU A 7 -15.08 3.75 12.88
C GLU A 7 -14.06 2.79 13.52
N TRP A 8 -12.93 3.33 13.97
CA TRP A 8 -11.74 2.52 14.29
C TRP A 8 -10.69 3.27 15.12
N SER A 9 -9.70 2.51 15.60
CA SER A 9 -8.59 3.03 16.38
C SER A 9 -7.46 3.50 15.47
N ARG A 10 -7.11 4.79 15.57
CA ARG A 10 -5.88 5.35 14.99
C ARG A 10 -4.61 4.91 15.72
N ASN A 11 -4.74 4.23 16.84
CA ASN A 11 -3.61 3.67 17.57
C ASN A 11 -3.29 2.27 17.01
N PRO A 12 -2.07 2.02 16.52
CA PRO A 12 -1.72 0.77 15.84
C PRO A 12 -1.50 -0.40 16.80
N ARG A 13 -1.44 -0.15 18.11
CA ARG A 13 -1.21 -1.18 19.13
C ARG A 13 -2.42 -2.08 19.24
N GLY A 14 -2.23 -3.38 19.09
CA GLY A 14 -3.29 -4.35 19.27
C GLY A 14 -2.85 -5.55 20.09
N MET A 15 -3.84 -6.30 20.57
CA MET A 15 -3.58 -7.56 21.26
C MET A 15 -4.60 -8.64 20.89
N HIS A 16 -4.11 -9.85 20.66
CA HIS A 16 -4.92 -11.02 20.31
C HIS A 16 -5.18 -11.92 21.53
N SER A 17 -6.46 -12.24 21.78
CA SER A 17 -6.87 -13.28 22.72
C SER A 17 -6.90 -14.65 22.07
N VAL A 18 -6.19 -15.64 22.62
CA VAL A 18 -6.77 -16.99 22.57
C VAL A 18 -7.93 -17.00 23.56
N ILE A 19 -9.04 -17.63 23.16
CA ILE A 19 -10.30 -17.82 23.90
C ILE A 19 -10.21 -17.45 25.40
N ASN A 20 -10.95 -16.43 25.82
CA ASN A 20 -11.17 -16.00 27.22
C ASN A 20 -9.99 -15.37 27.98
N TYR A 21 -8.98 -14.81 27.30
CA TYR A 21 -7.76 -14.31 27.97
C TYR A 21 -7.26 -12.94 27.45
N LEU A 22 -8.10 -11.91 27.53
CA LEU A 22 -7.66 -10.51 27.42
C LEU A 22 -8.04 -9.74 28.68
N ASN A 23 -7.04 -9.08 29.28
CA ASN A 23 -7.23 -8.20 30.41
C ASN A 23 -7.34 -6.74 29.94
N MET A 24 -8.53 -6.17 30.04
CA MET A 24 -8.82 -4.81 29.57
C MET A 24 -8.06 -3.72 30.36
N ASP A 25 -7.77 -3.94 31.65
CA ASP A 25 -7.02 -2.98 32.46
C ASP A 25 -5.56 -2.89 32.00
N ILE A 26 -4.94 -4.04 31.70
CA ILE A 26 -3.58 -4.10 31.13
C ILE A 26 -3.57 -3.44 29.76
N MET A 27 -4.53 -3.78 28.89
CA MET A 27 -4.63 -3.17 27.57
C MET A 27 -4.81 -1.65 27.64
N ARG A 28 -5.57 -1.14 28.61
CA ARG A 28 -5.70 0.30 28.86
C ARG A 28 -4.38 0.91 29.31
N GLN A 29 -3.70 0.28 30.27
CA GLN A 29 -2.40 0.74 30.78
C GLN A 29 -1.38 0.85 29.64
N ASP A 30 -1.31 -0.16 28.79
CA ASP A 30 -0.36 -0.22 27.67
C ASP A 30 -0.80 0.58 26.43
N GLN A 31 -1.93 1.28 26.58
CA GLN A 31 -2.54 2.13 25.57
C GLN A 31 -2.74 1.33 24.28
N MET A 32 -3.46 0.22 24.34
CA MET A 32 -3.84 -0.55 23.16
C MET A 32 -4.98 0.14 22.42
N GLY A 33 -4.93 0.09 21.09
CA GLY A 33 -5.98 0.56 20.20
C GLY A 33 -6.93 -0.55 19.73
N TRP A 34 -6.45 -1.79 19.68
CA TRP A 34 -7.21 -2.92 19.12
C TRP A 34 -7.28 -4.11 20.07
N ALA A 35 -8.47 -4.72 20.17
CA ALA A 35 -8.69 -5.96 20.91
C ALA A 35 -9.26 -7.01 19.97
N LYS A 36 -8.45 -8.01 19.59
CA LYS A 36 -8.94 -9.15 18.82
C LYS A 36 -9.51 -10.21 19.75
N ILE A 37 -10.83 -10.36 19.70
CA ILE A 37 -11.63 -11.21 20.60
C ILE A 37 -12.12 -12.42 19.81
N VAL A 38 -11.66 -13.61 20.23
CA VAL A 38 -12.20 -14.89 19.75
C VAL A 38 -13.35 -15.30 20.65
N ALA A 39 -14.56 -15.24 20.13
CA ALA A 39 -15.80 -15.46 20.87
C ALA A 39 -16.42 -16.82 20.53
N LEU A 40 -16.64 -17.67 21.53
CA LEU A 40 -17.38 -18.93 21.37
C LEU A 40 -18.89 -18.71 21.20
N ALA A 41 -19.42 -17.70 21.90
CA ALA A 41 -20.83 -17.32 21.94
C ALA A 41 -20.94 -15.83 22.33
N ASP A 42 -22.09 -15.39 22.84
CA ASP A 42 -22.32 -14.04 23.35
C ASP A 42 -21.69 -13.76 24.73
N GLY A 43 -21.05 -14.75 25.36
CA GLY A 43 -20.37 -14.58 26.66
C GLY A 43 -19.25 -13.55 26.67
N GLU A 44 -18.65 -13.26 25.51
CA GLU A 44 -17.56 -12.27 25.37
C GLU A 44 -18.06 -10.86 25.04
N LYS A 45 -19.39 -10.67 25.01
CA LYS A 45 -20.03 -9.38 24.74
C LYS A 45 -19.61 -8.30 25.73
N SER A 46 -19.58 -8.62 27.02
CA SER A 46 -19.17 -7.66 28.06
C SER A 46 -17.74 -7.19 27.83
N ARG A 47 -16.84 -8.08 27.40
CA ARG A 47 -15.45 -7.71 27.09
C ARG A 47 -15.36 -6.75 25.90
N ALA A 48 -16.16 -6.98 24.85
CA ALA A 48 -16.21 -6.03 23.73
C ALA A 48 -16.75 -4.66 24.16
N GLN A 49 -17.77 -4.62 25.03
CA GLN A 49 -18.27 -3.37 25.61
C GLN A 49 -17.21 -2.68 26.47
N ASP A 50 -16.50 -3.43 27.32
CA ASP A 50 -15.42 -2.91 28.16
C ASP A 50 -14.29 -2.31 27.30
N ALA A 51 -13.89 -2.99 26.22
CA ALA A 51 -12.91 -2.46 25.27
C ALA A 51 -13.37 -1.11 24.70
N MET A 52 -14.60 -1.02 24.20
CA MET A 52 -15.15 0.22 23.63
C MET A 52 -15.25 1.35 24.67
N ASN A 53 -15.66 1.04 25.90
CA ASN A 53 -15.69 2.00 27.02
C ASN A 53 -14.31 2.56 27.38
N LEU A 54 -13.25 1.83 27.04
CA LEU A 54 -11.85 2.22 27.23
C LEU A 54 -11.24 2.88 26.00
N GLY A 55 -12.00 3.05 24.91
CA GLY A 55 -11.51 3.60 23.65
C GLY A 55 -10.68 2.60 22.82
N ILE A 56 -10.84 1.31 23.08
CA ILE A 56 -10.18 0.21 22.37
C ILE A 56 -11.18 -0.39 21.38
N THR A 57 -10.80 -0.49 20.10
CA THR A 57 -11.66 -1.03 19.04
C THR A 57 -11.64 -2.57 19.05
N PRO A 58 -12.78 -3.24 19.30
CA PRO A 58 -12.85 -4.69 19.26
C PRO A 58 -12.98 -5.21 17.82
N ILE A 59 -12.20 -6.23 17.49
CA ILE A 59 -12.40 -7.10 16.32
C ILE A 59 -12.92 -8.44 16.83
N VAL A 60 -14.13 -8.82 16.46
CA VAL A 60 -14.77 -10.05 16.97
C VAL A 60 -14.76 -11.13 15.90
N ARG A 61 -14.14 -12.27 16.23
CA ARG A 61 -14.28 -13.51 15.45
C ARG A 61 -15.16 -14.49 16.20
N ILE A 62 -16.23 -14.96 15.57
CA ILE A 62 -17.04 -16.06 16.12
C ILE A 62 -16.31 -17.37 15.84
N TYR A 63 -15.84 -18.02 16.89
CA TYR A 63 -15.12 -19.28 16.78
C TYR A 63 -16.03 -20.41 16.30
N ARG A 64 -15.52 -21.18 15.34
CA ARG A 64 -16.05 -22.47 14.94
C ARG A 64 -14.87 -23.44 14.88
N GLU A 65 -15.06 -24.64 15.40
CA GLU A 65 -14.04 -25.67 15.28
C GLU A 65 -14.04 -26.18 13.85
N ARG A 66 -12.90 -26.04 13.15
CA ARG A 66 -12.65 -26.64 11.84
C ARG A 66 -13.77 -26.38 10.81
N PRO A 67 -14.14 -25.12 10.55
CA PRO A 67 -15.26 -24.81 9.67
C PRO A 67 -15.01 -25.25 8.22
N GLY A 68 -13.74 -25.38 7.78
CA GLY A 68 -13.40 -25.63 6.38
C GLY A 68 -14.08 -24.63 5.46
N ASN A 69 -14.83 -25.11 4.49
CA ASN A 69 -15.67 -24.29 3.61
C ASN A 69 -17.17 -24.33 3.96
N ALA A 70 -17.54 -24.67 5.20
CA ALA A 70 -18.93 -24.70 5.63
C ALA A 70 -19.56 -23.29 5.64
N PRO A 71 -20.87 -23.17 5.29
CA PRO A 71 -21.58 -21.90 5.38
C PRO A 71 -21.72 -21.45 6.84
N VAL A 72 -21.91 -20.15 7.04
CA VAL A 72 -22.20 -19.58 8.36
C VAL A 72 -23.55 -20.10 8.85
N ASP A 73 -23.56 -20.72 10.03
CA ASP A 73 -24.80 -21.18 10.65
C ASP A 73 -25.63 -20.02 11.22
N ALA A 74 -26.94 -20.25 11.39
CA ALA A 74 -27.87 -19.24 11.90
C ALA A 74 -27.52 -18.77 13.32
N GLU A 75 -26.82 -19.60 14.10
CA GLU A 75 -26.41 -19.25 15.45
C GLU A 75 -25.27 -18.22 15.43
N ALA A 76 -24.28 -18.38 14.55
CA ALA A 76 -23.20 -17.43 14.32
C ALA A 76 -23.74 -16.08 13.84
N LEU A 77 -24.69 -16.09 12.89
CA LEU A 77 -25.35 -14.86 12.42
C LEU A 77 -26.02 -14.10 13.57
N ARG A 78 -26.75 -14.81 14.45
CA ARG A 78 -27.35 -14.21 15.67
C ARG A 78 -26.28 -13.63 16.60
N TYR A 79 -25.12 -14.26 16.73
CA TYR A 79 -24.03 -13.72 17.54
C TYR A 79 -23.49 -12.43 16.93
N PHE A 80 -23.22 -12.40 15.62
CA PHE A 80 -22.78 -11.17 14.94
C PHE A 80 -23.77 -10.00 15.16
N GLU A 81 -25.08 -10.23 15.02
CA GLU A 81 -26.10 -9.21 15.32
C GLU A 81 -26.05 -8.77 16.79
N THR A 82 -25.79 -9.70 17.71
CA THR A 82 -25.71 -9.41 19.14
C THR A 82 -24.53 -8.50 19.45
N TYR A 83 -23.34 -8.79 18.91
CA TYR A 83 -22.17 -7.91 19.05
C TYR A 83 -22.39 -6.57 18.35
N ARG A 84 -23.03 -6.56 17.18
CA ARG A 84 -23.35 -5.32 16.46
C ARG A 84 -24.27 -4.41 17.26
N LYS A 85 -25.29 -4.96 17.95
CA LYS A 85 -26.19 -4.20 18.83
C LYS A 85 -25.45 -3.52 19.99
N GLU A 86 -24.28 -4.03 20.38
CA GLU A 86 -23.43 -3.39 21.39
C GLU A 86 -22.48 -2.33 20.85
N GLY A 87 -22.40 -2.18 19.53
CA GLY A 87 -21.52 -1.20 18.87
C GLY A 87 -20.31 -1.80 18.17
N VAL A 88 -20.06 -3.11 18.26
CA VAL A 88 -18.96 -3.73 17.52
C VAL A 88 -19.21 -3.60 16.02
N ARG A 89 -18.19 -3.17 15.28
CA ARG A 89 -18.24 -3.09 13.82
C ARG A 89 -17.29 -4.05 13.12
N TRP A 90 -16.16 -4.42 13.71
CA TRP A 90 -15.14 -5.20 13.03
C TRP A 90 -15.33 -6.69 13.27
N PHE A 91 -15.55 -7.45 12.21
CA PHE A 91 -15.88 -8.88 12.30
C PHE A 91 -14.97 -9.74 11.44
N GLU A 92 -14.76 -10.99 11.89
CA GLU A 92 -14.17 -12.05 11.09
C GLU A 92 -14.96 -13.34 11.25
N TYR A 93 -14.87 -14.19 10.23
CA TYR A 93 -15.43 -15.53 10.27
C TYR A 93 -14.35 -16.60 10.17
N TYR A 94 -13.62 -16.63 9.05
CA TYR A 94 -12.55 -17.60 8.85
C TYR A 94 -11.25 -17.19 9.55
N ASN A 95 -10.51 -18.21 9.97
CA ASN A 95 -9.13 -18.12 10.46
C ASN A 95 -8.26 -18.98 9.55
N GLU A 96 -7.14 -18.46 9.06
CA GLU A 96 -6.07 -19.20 8.37
C GLU A 96 -6.54 -20.43 7.58
N PRO A 97 -7.49 -20.28 6.64
CA PRO A 97 -8.08 -21.41 5.91
C PRO A 97 -7.05 -22.18 5.08
N ASN A 98 -5.85 -21.64 4.91
CA ASN A 98 -4.73 -22.33 4.30
C ASN A 98 -4.05 -23.37 5.21
N LEU A 99 -4.44 -23.51 6.48
CA LEU A 99 -3.92 -24.54 7.38
C LEU A 99 -4.88 -25.72 7.54
N GLU A 100 -4.35 -26.95 7.53
CA GLU A 100 -5.14 -28.18 7.72
C GLU A 100 -5.95 -28.18 9.03
N VAL A 101 -5.45 -27.51 10.07
CA VAL A 101 -6.10 -27.46 11.39
C VAL A 101 -7.46 -26.76 11.38
N GLU A 102 -7.75 -25.98 10.34
CA GLU A 102 -9.02 -25.25 10.16
C GLU A 102 -10.06 -26.05 9.36
N TRP A 103 -9.71 -27.29 8.99
CA TRP A 103 -10.58 -28.17 8.20
C TRP A 103 -10.99 -29.42 8.97
N PRO A 104 -12.17 -30.00 8.64
CA PRO A 104 -12.56 -31.31 9.15
C PRO A 104 -11.46 -32.33 8.89
N VAL A 105 -11.21 -33.23 9.84
CA VAL A 105 -10.12 -34.21 9.75
C VAL A 105 -10.23 -35.02 8.45
N GLY A 106 -9.17 -35.00 7.64
CA GLY A 106 -9.08 -35.71 6.37
C GLY A 106 -9.80 -35.02 5.19
N ALA A 107 -10.33 -33.81 5.39
CA ALA A 107 -10.86 -33.01 4.29
C ALA A 107 -9.74 -32.49 3.38
N ASP A 108 -10.08 -32.25 2.13
CA ASP A 108 -9.22 -31.58 1.17
C ASP A 108 -9.35 -30.06 1.36
N PHE A 109 -8.23 -29.36 1.36
CA PHE A 109 -8.16 -27.90 1.49
C PHE A 109 -7.29 -27.25 0.41
N ASP A 110 -6.98 -27.98 -0.67
CA ASP A 110 -6.17 -27.44 -1.76
C ASP A 110 -6.90 -26.30 -2.51
N PRO A 111 -6.41 -25.04 -2.48
CA PRO A 111 -7.07 -23.89 -3.11
C PRO A 111 -7.08 -23.96 -4.64
N LYS A 112 -6.29 -24.88 -5.23
CA LYS A 112 -6.25 -25.12 -6.68
C LYS A 112 -7.47 -25.92 -7.14
N LYS A 113 -8.28 -26.46 -6.21
CA LYS A 113 -9.47 -27.27 -6.53
C LYS A 113 -10.74 -26.46 -6.34
N ASP A 114 -11.51 -26.32 -7.41
CA ASP A 114 -12.73 -25.50 -7.44
C ASP A 114 -13.78 -25.91 -6.40
N HIS A 115 -13.92 -27.21 -6.11
CA HIS A 115 -14.86 -27.70 -5.10
C HIS A 115 -14.46 -27.37 -3.66
N VAL A 116 -13.21 -26.94 -3.43
CA VAL A 116 -12.72 -26.44 -2.14
C VAL A 116 -12.95 -24.93 -2.10
N LEU A 117 -12.37 -24.21 -3.07
CA LEU A 117 -12.27 -22.75 -3.09
C LEU A 117 -13.60 -22.04 -3.39
N PHE A 118 -14.40 -22.52 -4.34
CA PHE A 118 -15.60 -21.79 -4.75
C PHE A 118 -16.64 -21.75 -3.63
N PRO A 119 -17.00 -22.88 -2.98
CA PRO A 119 -17.91 -22.82 -1.84
C PRO A 119 -17.36 -21.99 -0.68
N PHE A 120 -16.04 -22.01 -0.46
CA PHE A 120 -15.39 -21.19 0.57
C PHE A 120 -15.63 -19.70 0.33
N MET A 121 -15.36 -19.21 -0.88
CA MET A 121 -15.55 -17.80 -1.23
C MET A 121 -17.01 -17.40 -1.38
N ASP A 122 -17.89 -18.29 -1.87
CA ASP A 122 -19.34 -18.06 -1.88
C ASP A 122 -19.88 -17.86 -0.47
N ASN A 123 -19.47 -18.72 0.47
CA ASN A 123 -19.89 -18.65 1.86
C ASN A 123 -19.32 -17.42 2.57
N TRP A 124 -18.05 -17.07 2.33
CA TRP A 124 -17.47 -15.83 2.84
C TRP A 124 -18.21 -14.60 2.30
N LEU A 125 -18.50 -14.55 0.99
CA LEU A 125 -19.17 -13.40 0.37
C LEU A 125 -20.58 -13.21 0.91
N ASN A 126 -21.36 -14.29 1.05
CA ASN A 126 -22.70 -14.23 1.64
C ASN A 126 -22.66 -13.71 3.09
N TRP A 127 -21.65 -14.12 3.87
CA TRP A 127 -21.43 -13.60 5.21
C TRP A 127 -21.02 -12.12 5.20
N ALA A 128 -20.13 -11.72 4.30
CA ALA A 128 -19.65 -10.36 4.21
C ALA A 128 -20.79 -9.38 3.85
N GLU A 129 -21.64 -9.76 2.90
CA GLU A 129 -22.86 -9.02 2.55
C GLU A 129 -23.81 -8.89 3.74
N PHE A 130 -23.97 -9.95 4.54
CA PHE A 130 -24.75 -9.90 5.77
C PHE A 130 -24.16 -8.91 6.78
N ILE A 131 -22.84 -8.94 7.03
CA ILE A 131 -22.17 -8.01 7.95
C ILE A 131 -22.35 -6.56 7.50
N VAL A 132 -22.18 -6.27 6.20
CA VAL A 132 -22.44 -4.95 5.62
C VAL A 132 -23.91 -4.55 5.83
N SER A 133 -24.86 -5.48 5.65
CA SER A 133 -26.30 -5.20 5.82
C SER A 133 -26.70 -4.81 7.24
N ILE A 134 -25.91 -5.19 8.25
CA ILE A 134 -26.09 -4.80 9.65
C ILE A 134 -25.15 -3.65 10.06
N ASP A 135 -24.58 -2.92 9.09
CA ASP A 135 -23.68 -1.78 9.32
C ASP A 135 -22.41 -2.18 10.09
N GLY A 136 -21.84 -3.33 9.75
CA GLY A 136 -20.53 -3.81 10.20
C GLY A 136 -19.51 -3.88 9.06
N TYR A 137 -18.26 -4.13 9.42
CA TYR A 137 -17.10 -4.24 8.56
C TYR A 137 -16.62 -5.70 8.51
N PRO A 138 -16.83 -6.41 7.39
CA PRO A 138 -16.36 -7.78 7.24
C PRO A 138 -14.86 -7.83 6.94
N GLY A 139 -14.14 -8.70 7.63
CA GLY A 139 -12.74 -9.01 7.34
C GLY A 139 -12.62 -10.00 6.20
N PHE A 140 -11.83 -9.65 5.18
CA PHE A 140 -11.32 -10.62 4.21
C PHE A 140 -10.48 -11.69 4.95
N PRO A 141 -10.55 -12.98 4.57
CA PRO A 141 -9.94 -14.05 5.35
C PRO A 141 -8.43 -13.84 5.51
N ALA A 142 -7.97 -13.81 6.76
CA ALA A 142 -6.54 -13.81 7.05
C ALA A 142 -5.95 -15.20 6.78
N LEU A 143 -4.73 -15.23 6.26
CA LEU A 143 -3.99 -16.45 5.93
C LEU A 143 -2.76 -16.54 6.82
N ALA A 144 -2.35 -17.76 7.15
CA ALA A 144 -1.03 -18.01 7.71
C ALA A 144 0.05 -17.68 6.66
N ASP A 145 1.22 -17.23 7.09
CA ASP A 145 2.36 -17.02 6.19
C ASP A 145 3.05 -18.36 5.87
N ALA A 146 2.80 -18.88 4.67
CA ALA A 146 3.37 -20.11 4.15
C ALA A 146 3.72 -19.91 2.66
N ASN A 147 5.00 -20.06 2.31
CA ASN A 147 5.50 -19.78 0.97
C ASN A 147 6.19 -21.02 0.35
N ASN A 148 5.44 -22.12 0.28
CA ASN A 148 5.97 -23.44 -0.09
C ASN A 148 5.52 -23.93 -1.47
N GLY A 149 4.65 -23.20 -2.19
CA GLY A 149 4.09 -23.61 -3.48
C GLY A 149 3.09 -24.77 -3.41
N GLU A 150 2.80 -25.28 -2.21
CA GLU A 150 1.91 -26.41 -1.97
C GLU A 150 0.49 -25.96 -1.61
N ARG A 151 -0.21 -26.70 -0.75
CA ARG A 151 -1.62 -26.44 -0.41
C ARG A 151 -1.80 -25.29 0.59
N GLU A 152 -0.78 -25.04 1.41
CA GLU A 152 -0.80 -23.98 2.43
C GLU A 152 -0.35 -22.63 1.85
N ASP A 153 0.18 -22.62 0.63
CA ASP A 153 0.83 -21.47 0.01
C ASP A 153 -0.06 -20.21 -0.04
N THR A 154 0.36 -19.17 0.68
CA THR A 154 -0.39 -17.93 0.90
C THR A 154 -0.69 -17.20 -0.40
N ILE A 155 0.31 -17.09 -1.28
CA ILE A 155 0.15 -16.41 -2.58
C ILE A 155 -0.81 -17.17 -3.50
N THR A 156 -0.76 -18.50 -3.50
CA THR A 156 -1.73 -19.33 -4.21
C THR A 156 -3.15 -19.07 -3.69
N TRP A 157 -3.35 -19.05 -2.37
CA TRP A 157 -4.66 -18.74 -1.77
C TRP A 157 -5.16 -17.34 -2.16
N ILE A 158 -4.35 -16.28 -1.97
CA ILE A 158 -4.71 -14.90 -2.32
C ILE A 158 -5.12 -14.82 -3.80
N THR A 159 -4.27 -15.36 -4.68
CA THR A 159 -4.51 -15.35 -6.13
C THR A 159 -5.83 -16.02 -6.47
N ARG A 160 -6.04 -17.23 -5.96
CA ARG A 160 -7.22 -18.03 -6.28
C ARG A 160 -8.50 -17.39 -5.74
N MET A 161 -8.51 -16.89 -4.50
CA MET A 161 -9.67 -16.22 -3.91
C MET A 161 -10.07 -14.98 -4.71
N LEU A 162 -9.11 -14.10 -5.03
CA LEU A 162 -9.38 -12.84 -5.72
C LEU A 162 -9.70 -13.05 -7.21
N ASP A 163 -9.02 -13.95 -7.91
CA ASP A 163 -9.33 -14.30 -9.30
C ASP A 163 -10.76 -14.87 -9.42
N TYR A 164 -11.19 -15.71 -8.46
CA TYR A 164 -12.55 -16.25 -8.43
C TYR A 164 -13.60 -15.15 -8.18
N LEU A 165 -13.39 -14.30 -7.17
CA LEU A 165 -14.28 -13.18 -6.90
C LEU A 165 -14.38 -12.24 -8.11
N HIS A 166 -13.26 -11.99 -8.81
CA HIS A 166 -13.22 -11.15 -10.00
C HIS A 166 -14.01 -11.78 -11.16
N ALA A 167 -13.80 -13.07 -11.42
CA ALA A 167 -14.42 -13.77 -12.54
C ALA A 167 -15.93 -14.03 -12.35
N VAL A 168 -16.38 -14.23 -11.11
CA VAL A 168 -17.74 -14.74 -10.83
C VAL A 168 -18.61 -13.74 -10.06
N HIS A 169 -18.03 -12.94 -9.17
CA HIS A 169 -18.76 -12.08 -8.23
C HIS A 169 -18.29 -10.62 -8.24
N PHE A 170 -17.82 -10.13 -9.39
CA PHE A 170 -17.21 -8.81 -9.52
C PHE A 170 -18.01 -7.70 -8.83
N ASP A 171 -19.27 -7.52 -9.23
CA ASP A 171 -20.13 -6.45 -8.71
C ASP A 171 -20.47 -6.63 -7.23
N ARG A 172 -20.73 -7.88 -6.81
CA ARG A 172 -21.07 -8.20 -5.41
C ARG A 172 -19.89 -7.90 -4.49
N PHE A 173 -18.69 -8.32 -4.88
CA PHE A 173 -17.50 -8.08 -4.09
C PHE A 173 -17.11 -6.61 -4.06
N ARG A 174 -17.22 -5.88 -5.19
CA ARG A 174 -17.06 -4.41 -5.19
C ARG A 174 -18.03 -3.71 -4.24
N ALA A 175 -19.28 -4.15 -4.18
CA ALA A 175 -20.26 -3.60 -3.24
C ALA A 175 -19.86 -3.87 -1.78
N VAL A 176 -19.28 -5.04 -1.48
CA VAL A 176 -18.72 -5.35 -0.15
C VAL A 176 -17.50 -4.47 0.17
N LEU A 177 -16.60 -4.26 -0.79
CA LEU A 177 -15.44 -3.37 -0.64
C LEU A 177 -15.89 -1.93 -0.33
N ASP A 178 -16.84 -1.39 -1.10
CA ASP A 178 -17.38 -0.05 -0.88
C ASP A 178 -18.23 0.06 0.41
N GLY A 179 -18.82 -1.05 0.84
CA GLY A 179 -19.63 -1.18 2.05
C GLY A 179 -18.84 -1.31 3.36
N GLY A 180 -17.52 -1.19 3.33
CA GLY A 180 -16.68 -1.17 4.53
C GLY A 180 -15.95 -2.49 4.82
N CYS A 181 -15.65 -3.30 3.81
CA CYS A 181 -14.70 -4.41 3.96
C CYS A 181 -13.34 -3.92 4.51
N TYR A 182 -12.65 -4.77 5.25
CA TYR A 182 -11.24 -4.59 5.59
C TYR A 182 -10.46 -5.89 5.34
N ILE A 183 -9.14 -5.81 5.25
CA ILE A 183 -8.27 -6.96 5.09
C ILE A 183 -7.69 -7.33 6.45
N ALA A 184 -8.05 -8.51 6.93
CA ALA A 184 -7.38 -9.12 8.06
C ALA A 184 -6.11 -9.85 7.56
N THR A 185 -5.01 -9.68 8.28
CA THR A 185 -3.74 -10.38 7.98
C THR A 185 -3.16 -10.97 9.25
N HIS A 186 -2.34 -12.02 9.14
CA HIS A 186 -1.61 -12.59 10.27
C HIS A 186 -0.09 -12.38 10.12
N PRO A 187 0.41 -11.13 10.11
CA PRO A 187 1.79 -10.84 9.76
C PRO A 187 2.77 -11.31 10.85
N TYR A 188 3.50 -12.39 10.58
CA TYR A 188 4.58 -12.85 11.45
C TYR A 188 5.94 -12.35 10.93
N VAL A 189 6.56 -11.45 11.68
CA VAL A 189 7.80 -10.77 11.25
C VAL A 189 9.05 -11.63 11.47
N PHE A 190 8.99 -12.62 12.37
CA PHE A 190 10.16 -13.41 12.81
C PHE A 190 11.38 -12.52 13.08
N ASN A 191 12.52 -12.79 12.44
CA ASN A 191 13.70 -11.95 12.51
C ASN A 191 13.93 -11.08 11.26
N HIS A 192 12.91 -10.91 10.39
CA HIS A 192 12.94 -10.04 9.21
C HIS A 192 12.72 -8.56 9.57
N PHE A 193 13.43 -8.09 10.59
CA PHE A 193 13.48 -6.70 11.02
C PHE A 193 14.90 -6.38 11.50
N TYR A 194 15.29 -5.11 11.42
CA TYR A 194 16.57 -4.67 11.96
C TYR A 194 16.58 -3.17 12.23
N GLN A 195 17.58 -2.74 12.99
CA GLN A 195 17.95 -1.35 13.11
C GLN A 195 19.29 -1.13 12.42
N GLU A 196 19.48 -0.04 11.68
CA GLU A 196 20.77 0.31 11.09
C GLU A 196 21.86 0.52 12.15
N GLN A 197 23.07 0.05 11.86
CA GLN A 197 24.26 0.40 12.59
C GLN A 197 24.64 1.86 12.30
N VAL A 198 24.91 2.64 13.35
CA VAL A 198 25.32 4.05 13.20
C VAL A 198 26.55 4.16 12.30
N GLY A 199 26.40 4.85 11.16
CA GLY A 199 27.44 5.00 10.14
C GLY A 199 27.68 3.79 9.24
N GLY A 200 26.94 2.69 9.40
CA GLY A 200 27.03 1.49 8.56
C GLY A 200 26.12 1.51 7.32
N GLY A 201 25.11 2.40 7.30
CA GLY A 201 24.14 2.51 6.22
C GLY A 201 23.05 1.43 6.24
N PRO A 202 22.13 1.45 5.26
CA PRO A 202 20.89 0.66 5.29
C PRO A 202 21.09 -0.85 5.19
N ARG A 203 22.26 -1.32 4.75
CA ARG A 203 22.58 -2.76 4.64
C ARG A 203 23.29 -3.32 5.87
N SER A 204 23.55 -2.48 6.86
CA SER A 204 24.32 -2.83 8.05
C SER A 204 23.39 -2.94 9.24
N ALA A 205 22.92 -4.16 9.52
CA ALA A 205 22.09 -4.43 10.68
C ALA A 205 22.91 -4.34 11.98
N ARG A 206 22.38 -3.57 12.93
CA ARG A 206 22.93 -3.41 14.27
C ARG A 206 22.74 -4.71 15.07
N PRO A 207 23.79 -5.19 15.78
CA PRO A 207 23.63 -6.32 16.70
C PRO A 207 22.57 -6.03 17.76
N PRO A 208 21.82 -7.04 18.21
CA PRO A 208 20.63 -6.83 19.02
C PRO A 208 20.94 -6.21 20.39
N GLU A 209 22.15 -6.39 20.93
CA GLU A 209 22.61 -5.79 22.19
C GLU A 209 22.78 -4.26 22.09
N TYR A 210 22.96 -3.73 20.87
CA TYR A 210 23.19 -2.30 20.63
C TYR A 210 21.94 -1.59 20.10
N GLN A 211 20.83 -2.31 19.89
CA GLN A 211 19.59 -1.71 19.43
C GLN A 211 19.06 -0.68 20.45
N ASN A 212 18.65 0.47 19.93
CA ASN A 212 18.23 1.62 20.71
C ASN A 212 16.91 2.18 20.17
N LEU A 213 15.86 2.11 20.97
CA LEU A 213 14.51 2.57 20.60
C LEU A 213 14.45 4.08 20.32
N THR A 214 15.32 4.89 20.93
CA THR A 214 15.32 6.35 20.75
C THR A 214 16.01 6.83 19.47
N GLU A 215 16.60 5.91 18.71
CA GLU A 215 17.28 6.19 17.45
C GLU A 215 16.46 5.63 16.28
N GLY A 216 16.50 6.31 15.14
CA GLY A 216 15.86 5.85 13.91
C GLY A 216 16.58 4.66 13.26
N GLY A 217 16.28 4.46 11.97
CA GLY A 217 16.87 3.39 11.16
C GLY A 217 16.26 2.01 11.39
N TRP A 218 15.01 1.95 11.87
CA TRP A 218 14.28 0.69 11.98
C TRP A 218 13.60 0.33 10.65
N HIS A 219 13.73 -0.95 10.27
CA HIS A 219 13.19 -1.50 9.03
C HIS A 219 12.24 -2.67 9.33
N PHE A 220 11.09 -2.66 8.66
CA PHE A 220 10.02 -3.66 8.75
C PHE A 220 9.38 -3.98 7.38
N GLU A 221 9.95 -3.46 6.29
CA GLU A 221 9.42 -3.51 4.93
C GLU A 221 9.85 -4.75 4.12
N TYR A 222 10.32 -5.80 4.78
CA TYR A 222 10.67 -7.07 4.13
C TYR A 222 9.52 -7.55 3.19
N PRO A 223 9.81 -8.10 1.99
CA PRO A 223 11.14 -8.38 1.41
C PRO A 223 11.77 -7.20 0.66
N TYR A 224 11.22 -6.00 0.74
CA TYR A 224 11.68 -4.83 -0.02
C TYR A 224 12.80 -4.06 0.68
N ASP A 225 13.22 -4.50 1.86
CA ASP A 225 14.26 -3.83 2.61
C ASP A 225 15.66 -3.98 1.95
N PRO A 226 16.58 -3.06 2.24
CA PRO A 226 17.92 -3.06 1.66
C PRO A 226 18.77 -4.31 1.86
N ILE A 227 18.61 -5.07 2.95
CA ILE A 227 19.37 -6.31 3.19
C ILE A 227 18.85 -7.40 2.25
N CYS A 228 17.53 -7.58 2.19
CA CYS A 228 16.93 -8.55 1.27
C CYS A 228 17.27 -8.25 -0.19
N GLN A 229 17.18 -6.99 -0.60
CA GLN A 229 17.40 -6.59 -2.00
C GLN A 229 18.87 -6.61 -2.42
N ASP A 230 19.82 -6.60 -1.50
CA ASP A 230 21.24 -6.80 -1.82
C ASP A 230 21.57 -8.29 -2.00
N ASP A 231 20.98 -9.16 -1.17
CA ASP A 231 21.17 -10.61 -1.21
C ASP A 231 20.40 -11.28 -2.36
N ASP A 232 19.14 -10.89 -2.57
CA ASP A 232 18.24 -11.43 -3.59
C ASP A 232 17.52 -10.30 -4.36
N PRO A 233 18.22 -9.58 -5.25
CA PRO A 233 17.66 -8.43 -5.96
C PRO A 233 16.40 -8.78 -6.75
N GLY A 234 15.34 -7.99 -6.56
CA GLY A 234 14.07 -8.18 -7.24
C GLY A 234 13.11 -9.16 -6.56
N ARG A 235 13.46 -9.67 -5.37
CA ARG A 235 12.50 -10.43 -4.55
C ARG A 235 11.29 -9.56 -4.21
N THR A 236 10.10 -10.14 -4.34
CA THR A 236 8.82 -9.48 -4.02
C THR A 236 7.94 -10.42 -3.19
N VAL A 237 6.80 -9.91 -2.71
CA VAL A 237 5.78 -10.76 -2.08
C VAL A 237 5.24 -11.84 -3.03
N TRP A 238 5.29 -11.61 -4.35
CA TRP A 238 4.87 -12.57 -5.40
C TRP A 238 5.96 -13.54 -5.84
N GLY A 239 7.20 -13.28 -5.43
CA GLY A 239 8.36 -14.06 -5.80
C GLY A 239 9.11 -13.43 -6.96
N GLY A 240 9.56 -14.26 -7.90
CA GLY A 240 10.27 -13.81 -9.10
C GLY A 240 11.78 -14.03 -9.08
N THR A 241 12.31 -14.60 -7.99
CA THR A 241 13.73 -14.98 -7.88
C THR A 241 13.88 -16.48 -7.69
N GLN A 242 15.10 -16.98 -7.85
CA GLN A 242 15.41 -18.39 -7.60
C GLN A 242 15.27 -18.75 -6.11
N LEU A 243 15.52 -17.81 -5.20
CA LEU A 243 15.45 -18.04 -3.76
C LEU A 243 14.04 -17.87 -3.18
N ALA A 244 13.13 -17.23 -3.91
CA ALA A 244 11.72 -17.06 -3.54
C ALA A 244 10.79 -17.35 -4.73
N PRO A 245 10.76 -18.58 -5.26
CA PRO A 245 9.98 -18.90 -6.45
C PRO A 245 8.46 -18.82 -6.24
N HIS A 246 8.00 -18.83 -4.99
CA HIS A 246 6.59 -18.79 -4.60
C HIS A 246 6.19 -17.50 -3.89
N GLY A 247 7.08 -16.52 -3.85
CA GLY A 247 6.88 -15.32 -3.06
C GLY A 247 7.33 -15.44 -1.62
N ASP A 248 7.20 -14.33 -0.92
CA ASP A 248 7.50 -14.27 0.49
C ASP A 248 6.65 -13.22 1.20
N THR A 249 5.63 -13.71 1.89
CA THR A 249 4.73 -12.89 2.71
C THR A 249 5.16 -12.77 4.17
N VAL A 250 6.25 -13.43 4.61
CA VAL A 250 6.70 -13.48 6.02
C VAL A 250 7.23 -12.12 6.45
N SER A 251 6.33 -11.18 6.71
CA SER A 251 6.67 -9.79 6.99
C SER A 251 5.51 -9.05 7.61
N LEU A 252 5.77 -7.83 8.09
CA LEU A 252 4.73 -6.97 8.66
C LEU A 252 3.64 -6.61 7.64
N LEU A 253 4.01 -6.48 6.37
CA LEU A 253 3.13 -6.00 5.30
C LEU A 253 2.85 -7.04 4.22
N GLY A 254 3.53 -8.19 4.20
CA GLY A 254 3.63 -9.08 3.05
C GLY A 254 2.27 -9.49 2.47
N SER A 255 1.46 -10.17 3.28
CA SER A 255 0.10 -10.58 2.89
C SER A 255 -0.81 -9.38 2.56
N GLY A 256 -0.68 -8.27 3.30
CA GLY A 256 -1.45 -7.04 3.05
C GLY A 256 -1.12 -6.39 1.71
N LEU A 257 0.17 -6.32 1.34
CA LEU A 257 0.65 -5.81 0.06
C LEU A 257 0.15 -6.68 -1.09
N ALA A 258 0.30 -8.01 -1.00
CA ALA A 258 -0.16 -8.92 -2.03
C ALA A 258 -1.68 -8.79 -2.27
N ILE A 259 -2.48 -8.69 -1.21
CA ILE A 259 -3.92 -8.49 -1.35
C ILE A 259 -4.22 -7.12 -1.97
N MET A 260 -3.60 -6.04 -1.46
CA MET A 260 -3.84 -4.68 -1.96
C MET A 260 -3.46 -4.49 -3.43
N GLU A 261 -2.31 -5.02 -3.87
CA GLU A 261 -1.87 -4.95 -5.28
C GLU A 261 -2.83 -5.70 -6.21
N ARG A 262 -3.35 -6.87 -5.78
CA ARG A 262 -4.37 -7.59 -6.56
C ARG A 262 -5.71 -6.88 -6.57
N LEU A 263 -6.13 -6.31 -5.46
CA LEU A 263 -7.35 -5.53 -5.39
C LEU A 263 -7.28 -4.30 -6.31
N GLN A 264 -6.14 -3.60 -6.34
CA GLN A 264 -5.89 -2.50 -7.27
C GLN A 264 -5.97 -2.96 -8.73
N THR A 265 -5.32 -4.08 -9.05
CA THR A 265 -5.26 -4.60 -10.43
C THR A 265 -6.60 -5.14 -10.93
N LEU A 266 -7.36 -5.83 -10.07
CA LEU A 266 -8.56 -6.55 -10.46
C LEU A 266 -9.85 -5.74 -10.22
N PHE A 267 -9.87 -4.82 -9.25
CA PHE A 267 -11.11 -4.18 -8.81
C PHE A 267 -11.01 -2.66 -8.73
N ASP A 268 -9.99 -2.04 -9.32
CA ASP A 268 -9.78 -0.58 -9.29
C ASP A 268 -9.87 -0.01 -7.86
N VAL A 269 -9.34 -0.74 -6.88
CA VAL A 269 -9.37 -0.33 -5.49
C VAL A 269 -8.40 0.82 -5.26
N GLY A 270 -8.82 1.83 -4.48
CA GLY A 270 -7.92 2.89 -4.02
C GLY A 270 -7.16 2.40 -2.79
N ALA A 271 -7.85 2.34 -1.66
CA ALA A 271 -7.29 1.80 -0.44
C ALA A 271 -8.35 1.15 0.47
N ILE A 272 -8.10 -0.10 0.86
CA ILE A 272 -8.91 -0.83 1.85
C ILE A 272 -8.13 -0.91 3.16
N PRO A 273 -8.77 -0.70 4.33
CA PRO A 273 -8.10 -0.86 5.61
C PRO A 273 -7.48 -2.25 5.77
N VAL A 274 -6.25 -2.31 6.26
CA VAL A 274 -5.56 -3.55 6.60
C VAL A 274 -5.17 -3.52 8.07
N VAL A 275 -5.50 -4.58 8.80
CA VAL A 275 -5.11 -4.75 10.20
C VAL A 275 -4.53 -6.16 10.36
N GLY A 276 -3.33 -6.24 10.96
CA GLY A 276 -2.82 -7.49 11.48
C GLY A 276 -3.70 -7.94 12.64
N THR A 277 -4.53 -8.97 12.48
CA THR A 277 -5.42 -9.40 13.56
C THR A 277 -4.80 -10.49 14.42
N GLU A 278 -3.68 -11.05 13.98
CA GLU A 278 -2.77 -11.91 14.74
C GLU A 278 -1.32 -11.63 14.25
N GLY A 279 -0.28 -11.89 15.05
CA GLY A 279 1.11 -11.84 14.58
C GLY A 279 2.03 -10.93 15.40
N GLY A 280 2.86 -10.16 14.70
CA GLY A 280 3.94 -9.36 15.28
C GLY A 280 5.28 -10.10 15.32
N ILE A 281 6.16 -9.72 16.26
CA ILE A 281 7.47 -10.34 16.43
C ILE A 281 7.33 -11.50 17.44
N PRO A 282 7.55 -12.77 17.07
CA PRO A 282 7.40 -13.88 17.99
C PRO A 282 8.28 -13.71 19.24
N VAL A 283 7.69 -13.88 20.42
CA VAL A 283 8.40 -13.77 21.70
C VAL A 283 9.46 -14.87 21.81
N PRO A 284 10.74 -14.57 22.13
CA PRO A 284 11.74 -15.61 22.32
C PRO A 284 11.38 -16.51 23.50
N ALA A 285 11.65 -17.81 23.38
CA ALA A 285 11.21 -18.82 24.34
C ALA A 285 11.76 -18.58 25.76
N GLY A 286 12.94 -17.96 25.87
CA GLY A 286 13.54 -17.58 27.15
C GLY A 286 14.64 -16.51 27.03
N PRO A 287 15.17 -15.99 28.16
CA PRO A 287 16.09 -14.84 28.15
C PRO A 287 17.40 -15.06 27.36
N ARG A 288 17.82 -16.32 27.26
CA ARG A 288 19.01 -16.76 26.52
C ARG A 288 18.71 -17.18 25.09
N ASP A 289 17.44 -17.24 24.72
CA ASP A 289 17.04 -17.59 23.38
C ASP A 289 17.43 -16.47 22.41
N ARG A 290 17.77 -16.88 21.19
CA ARG A 290 18.25 -16.03 20.10
C ARG A 290 17.67 -16.51 18.78
N PRO A 291 16.34 -16.39 18.56
CA PRO A 291 15.73 -16.86 17.33
C PRO A 291 16.34 -16.16 16.11
N GLN A 292 16.62 -16.93 15.08
CA GLN A 292 17.18 -16.46 13.81
C GLN A 292 16.78 -17.45 12.71
N ALA A 293 15.59 -17.27 12.15
CA ALA A 293 15.11 -18.13 11.07
C ALA A 293 15.85 -17.82 9.75
N ASP A 294 16.17 -16.54 9.53
CA ASP A 294 16.90 -16.05 8.37
C ASP A 294 18.27 -15.50 8.78
N ASN A 295 19.34 -16.08 8.25
CA ASN A 295 20.71 -15.73 8.65
C ASN A 295 21.21 -14.39 8.06
N ARG A 296 20.45 -13.77 7.16
CA ARG A 296 20.73 -12.43 6.61
C ARG A 296 20.47 -11.34 7.64
N TYR A 297 19.55 -11.59 8.55
CA TYR A 297 19.16 -10.67 9.62
C TYR A 297 19.79 -11.08 10.95
N PRO A 298 20.03 -10.12 11.87
CA PRO A 298 20.51 -10.46 13.19
C PRO A 298 19.51 -11.35 13.95
N PRO A 299 19.99 -12.20 14.88
CA PRO A 299 19.10 -12.79 15.88
C PRO A 299 18.50 -11.68 16.75
N TYR A 300 17.46 -12.00 17.50
CA TYR A 300 16.92 -11.07 18.50
C TYR A 300 16.85 -11.71 19.89
N THR A 301 16.89 -10.84 20.90
CA THR A 301 16.90 -11.17 22.33
C THR A 301 15.57 -10.75 22.97
N TRP A 302 15.36 -11.05 24.25
CA TRP A 302 14.21 -10.49 24.99
C TRP A 302 14.18 -8.95 25.01
N GLU A 303 15.33 -8.32 25.22
CA GLU A 303 15.41 -6.86 25.29
C GLU A 303 15.22 -6.24 23.91
N SER A 304 15.86 -6.81 22.90
CA SER A 304 15.78 -6.30 21.54
C SER A 304 14.41 -6.58 20.90
N HIS A 305 13.75 -7.69 21.27
CA HIS A 305 12.33 -7.96 20.98
C HIS A 305 11.44 -6.84 21.52
N ALA A 306 11.54 -6.52 22.81
CA ALA A 306 10.74 -5.47 23.44
C ALA A 306 10.92 -4.10 22.74
N LYS A 307 12.16 -3.72 22.45
CA LYS A 307 12.48 -2.49 21.70
C LYS A 307 11.88 -2.53 20.29
N ALA A 308 12.09 -3.62 19.55
CA ALA A 308 11.60 -3.78 18.19
C ALA A 308 10.07 -3.79 18.13
N THR A 309 9.37 -4.34 19.13
CA THR A 309 7.90 -4.27 19.19
C THR A 309 7.40 -2.83 19.31
N ILE A 310 8.02 -1.98 20.14
CA ILE A 310 7.64 -0.56 20.21
C ILE A 310 7.98 0.14 18.88
N ALA A 311 9.19 -0.06 18.37
CA ALA A 311 9.63 0.53 17.11
C ALA A 311 8.73 0.12 15.93
N MET A 312 8.22 -1.11 15.92
CA MET A 312 7.26 -1.59 14.92
C MET A 312 5.98 -0.76 14.94
N PHE A 313 5.39 -0.50 16.12
CA PHE A 313 4.18 0.33 16.21
C PHE A 313 4.43 1.79 15.83
N GLU A 314 5.59 2.33 16.18
CA GLU A 314 5.98 3.67 15.74
C GLU A 314 6.14 3.70 14.21
N TRP A 315 6.80 2.71 13.63
CA TRP A 315 6.98 2.57 12.18
C TRP A 315 5.65 2.43 11.44
N ILE A 316 4.67 1.70 11.99
CA ILE A 316 3.30 1.63 11.43
C ILE A 316 2.66 3.01 11.35
N THR A 317 2.92 3.85 12.35
CA THR A 317 2.37 5.20 12.43
C THR A 317 3.03 6.16 11.45
N THR A 318 4.36 6.08 11.30
CA THR A 318 5.15 7.09 10.58
C THR A 318 5.53 6.71 9.17
N THR A 319 5.59 5.40 8.86
CA THR A 319 6.25 4.90 7.65
C THR A 319 5.37 3.93 6.86
N ALA A 320 4.59 3.07 7.54
CA ALA A 320 3.75 2.10 6.84
C ALA A 320 2.72 2.79 5.93
N PRO A 321 2.28 2.11 4.85
CA PRO A 321 1.25 2.62 3.95
C PRO A 321 0.01 3.15 4.70
N PRO A 322 -0.69 4.16 4.15
CA PRO A 322 -1.81 4.80 4.84
C PRO A 322 -2.96 3.84 5.16
N TRP A 323 -3.07 2.75 4.40
CA TRP A 323 -4.07 1.70 4.59
C TRP A 323 -3.71 0.67 5.67
N PHE A 324 -2.46 0.61 6.14
CA PHE A 324 -2.06 -0.36 7.17
C PHE A 324 -2.16 0.26 8.57
N PHE A 325 -3.04 -0.28 9.40
CA PHE A 325 -3.53 0.40 10.59
C PHE A 325 -2.98 -0.09 11.91
N GLY A 326 -2.44 -1.29 11.98
CA GLY A 326 -1.93 -1.84 13.22
C GLY A 326 -1.76 -3.35 13.15
N VAL A 327 -1.31 -3.91 14.28
CA VAL A 327 -1.19 -5.35 14.47
C VAL A 327 -1.60 -5.74 15.89
N ALA A 328 -2.38 -6.80 16.01
CA ALA A 328 -2.75 -7.44 17.25
C ALA A 328 -1.76 -8.56 17.57
N LEU A 329 -0.95 -8.34 18.61
CA LEU A 329 0.16 -9.22 18.95
C LEU A 329 -0.31 -10.59 19.43
N TRP A 330 0.38 -11.64 18.98
CA TRP A 330 0.11 -13.04 19.34
C TRP A 330 1.13 -13.58 20.36
N LYS A 331 0.74 -14.11 21.53
CA LYS A 331 -0.53 -14.10 22.27
C LYS A 331 -0.39 -13.18 23.49
N PHE A 332 -1.50 -12.65 24.01
CA PHE A 332 -1.52 -11.85 25.23
C PHE A 332 -0.62 -12.42 26.34
N ASP A 333 -0.82 -13.67 26.72
CA ASP A 333 -0.07 -14.32 27.80
C ASP A 333 1.43 -14.38 27.50
N LEU A 334 1.84 -14.67 26.26
CA LEU A 334 3.25 -14.71 25.89
C LEU A 334 3.94 -13.35 25.96
N TYR A 335 3.22 -12.26 25.70
CA TYR A 335 3.76 -10.90 25.74
C TYR A 335 3.86 -10.31 27.16
N TYR A 336 3.13 -10.84 28.14
CA TYR A 336 3.21 -10.35 29.53
C TYR A 336 3.87 -11.36 30.48
N GLN A 337 3.67 -12.65 30.23
CA GLN A 337 4.05 -13.74 31.12
C GLN A 337 4.61 -14.93 30.33
N GLY A 338 5.93 -14.93 30.14
CA GLY A 338 6.64 -16.07 29.58
C GLY A 338 6.83 -17.20 30.60
N GLN A 339 7.24 -18.37 30.11
CA GLN A 339 7.63 -19.52 30.95
C GLN A 339 8.74 -19.19 31.96
N HIS A 340 9.52 -18.15 31.69
CA HIS A 340 10.67 -17.73 32.51
C HIS A 340 10.44 -16.43 33.30
N GLY A 341 9.22 -15.91 33.35
CA GLY A 341 8.87 -14.69 34.09
C GLY A 341 8.23 -13.60 33.24
N PRO A 342 8.05 -12.39 33.81
CA PRO A 342 7.46 -11.26 33.09
C PRO A 342 8.37 -10.83 31.93
N MET A 343 7.75 -10.52 30.80
CA MET A 343 8.45 -10.04 29.61
C MET A 343 8.75 -8.55 29.71
N GLN A 344 9.89 -8.11 29.16
CA GLN A 344 10.28 -6.69 29.21
C GLN A 344 9.36 -5.78 28.38
N VAL A 345 8.67 -6.32 27.36
CA VAL A 345 7.81 -5.52 26.47
C VAL A 345 6.70 -4.77 27.23
N ALA A 346 6.19 -5.34 28.33
CA ALA A 346 5.21 -4.67 29.20
C ALA A 346 5.79 -3.37 29.82
N ASP A 347 7.01 -3.42 30.36
CA ASP A 347 7.69 -2.24 30.91
C ASP A 347 7.94 -1.17 29.82
N PHE A 348 8.12 -1.61 28.57
CA PHE A 348 8.32 -0.70 27.45
C PHE A 348 7.03 -0.01 27.01
N PHE A 349 5.88 -0.70 27.01
CA PHE A 349 4.59 -0.09 26.71
C PHE A 349 4.24 1.03 27.71
N ASP A 350 4.46 0.79 29.00
CA ASP A 350 4.21 1.77 30.07
C ASP A 350 5.05 3.06 29.91
N ARG A 351 6.29 2.92 29.41
CA ARG A 351 7.24 4.04 29.28
C ARG A 351 7.15 4.79 27.95
N HIS A 352 6.58 4.18 26.92
CA HIS A 352 6.54 4.76 25.57
C HIS A 352 5.08 4.99 25.18
N PRO A 353 4.63 6.25 25.06
CA PRO A 353 3.26 6.54 24.71
C PRO A 353 2.93 6.04 23.30
N ALA A 354 1.69 5.61 23.08
CA ALA A 354 1.21 5.25 21.76
C ALA A 354 1.20 6.47 20.82
N LEU A 355 1.72 6.27 19.60
CA LEU A 355 1.55 7.22 18.51
C LEU A 355 0.26 6.90 17.74
N TYR A 356 -0.33 7.92 17.12
CA TYR A 356 -1.59 7.79 16.40
C TYR A 356 -1.38 8.07 14.92
N LYS A 357 -1.86 7.14 14.09
CA LYS A 357 -1.80 7.23 12.63
C LYS A 357 -2.67 8.37 12.12
N GLN A 358 -2.11 9.14 11.19
CA GLN A 358 -2.86 10.09 10.37
C GLN A 358 -3.39 9.38 9.14
N VAL A 359 -4.67 9.60 8.83
CA VAL A 359 -5.36 8.81 7.80
C VAL A 359 -5.97 9.73 6.76
N PRO A 360 -5.51 9.62 5.51
CA PRO A 360 -6.03 10.43 4.42
C PRO A 360 -7.40 9.93 3.95
N PRO A 361 -8.24 10.81 3.38
CA PRO A 361 -9.53 10.45 2.79
C PRO A 361 -9.35 9.78 1.42
N ILE A 362 -8.78 8.58 1.39
CA ILE A 362 -8.60 7.79 0.16
C ILE A 362 -9.84 6.90 -0.02
N PRO A 363 -10.51 6.92 -1.17
CA PRO A 363 -11.68 6.08 -1.41
C PRO A 363 -11.30 4.60 -1.54
N ALA A 364 -12.18 3.72 -1.06
CA ALA A 364 -12.05 2.26 -1.16
C ALA A 364 -12.00 1.82 -2.62
N LEU A 365 -12.89 2.36 -3.45
CA LEU A 365 -12.88 2.18 -4.89
C LEU A 365 -12.41 3.47 -5.54
N MET A 366 -11.47 3.36 -6.47
CA MET A 366 -11.16 4.49 -7.34
C MET A 366 -12.43 4.84 -8.13
N PRO A 367 -12.70 6.14 -8.36
CA PRO A 367 -13.70 6.51 -9.35
C PRO A 367 -13.37 5.77 -10.64
N PRO A 368 -14.37 5.28 -11.39
CA PRO A 368 -14.10 4.56 -12.63
C PRO A 368 -13.15 5.41 -13.45
N ASN A 369 -11.95 4.89 -13.69
CA ASN A 369 -11.04 5.53 -14.62
C ASN A 369 -11.86 5.71 -15.90
N PRO A 370 -11.91 6.92 -16.49
CA PRO A 370 -12.41 7.03 -17.86
C PRO A 370 -11.66 5.96 -18.67
N PRO A 371 -12.37 5.20 -19.52
CA PRO A 371 -11.85 3.99 -20.13
C PRO A 371 -10.43 4.24 -20.59
N GLU A 372 -9.52 3.38 -20.11
CA GLU A 372 -8.11 3.43 -20.43
C GLU A 372 -7.98 3.37 -21.95
N VAL A 373 -7.87 4.55 -22.55
CA VAL A 373 -7.36 4.66 -23.91
C VAL A 373 -5.92 4.22 -23.74
N VAL A 374 -5.64 2.97 -24.11
CA VAL A 374 -4.27 2.49 -24.32
C VAL A 374 -3.56 3.65 -25.02
N PRO A 375 -2.58 4.32 -24.40
CA PRO A 375 -1.98 5.47 -25.03
C PRO A 375 -1.39 4.95 -26.32
N GLU A 376 -1.95 5.38 -27.46
CA GLU A 376 -1.12 5.54 -28.65
C GLU A 376 0.13 6.27 -28.14
N GLU A 377 1.31 5.69 -28.38
CA GLU A 377 2.57 6.37 -28.10
C GLU A 377 2.41 7.80 -28.60
N VAL A 378 2.30 8.75 -27.66
CA VAL A 378 2.06 10.14 -28.02
C VAL A 378 3.27 10.53 -28.86
N PRO A 379 3.09 10.88 -30.14
CA PRO A 379 4.22 11.13 -31.00
C PRO A 379 5.09 12.24 -30.42
N GLY A 380 6.40 12.13 -30.59
CA GLY A 380 7.37 13.17 -30.28
C GLY A 380 7.71 13.33 -28.78
N PRO A 381 8.08 14.55 -28.35
CA PRO A 381 8.69 14.79 -27.06
C PRO A 381 7.73 14.59 -25.87
N GLY A 382 8.30 14.36 -24.69
CA GLY A 382 7.60 14.35 -23.41
C GLY A 382 7.19 15.75 -22.93
N PRO A 383 6.35 15.83 -21.88
CA PRO A 383 5.85 17.10 -21.34
C PRO A 383 6.96 17.97 -20.71
N VAL A 384 6.79 19.29 -20.77
CA VAL A 384 7.71 20.26 -20.14
C VAL A 384 7.47 20.30 -18.61
N HIS A 385 8.51 19.99 -17.84
CA HIS A 385 8.49 20.04 -16.36
C HIS A 385 9.47 21.09 -15.83
N GLY A 386 9.21 22.37 -16.12
CA GLY A 386 10.10 23.48 -15.75
C GLY A 386 10.78 24.08 -16.98
N GLU A 387 12.12 24.12 -17.00
CA GLU A 387 12.88 24.51 -18.19
C GLU A 387 12.86 23.36 -19.20
N ALA A 388 12.62 23.67 -20.48
CA ALA A 388 12.58 22.67 -21.53
C ALA A 388 14.00 22.21 -21.93
N ASP A 389 14.15 20.93 -22.28
CA ASP A 389 15.41 20.38 -22.78
C ASP A 389 15.81 21.00 -24.11
N PHE A 390 14.82 21.27 -24.97
CA PHE A 390 14.99 21.90 -26.27
C PHE A 390 14.10 23.12 -26.43
N HIS A 391 14.64 24.12 -27.14
CA HIS A 391 13.88 25.28 -27.58
C HIS A 391 14.24 25.62 -29.02
N PHE A 392 13.21 25.61 -29.88
CA PHE A 392 13.34 25.92 -31.30
C PHE A 392 12.51 27.14 -31.69
N VAL A 393 13.01 27.90 -32.65
CA VAL A 393 12.25 28.94 -33.34
C VAL A 393 11.84 28.43 -34.72
N PHE A 394 10.55 28.49 -35.01
CA PHE A 394 9.97 28.06 -36.28
C PHE A 394 9.40 29.27 -37.03
N LEU A 395 9.75 29.42 -38.31
CA LEU A 395 9.17 30.45 -39.18
C LEU A 395 8.09 29.78 -40.03
N THR A 396 6.85 30.28 -39.97
CA THR A 396 5.79 29.68 -40.78
C THR A 396 6.00 29.90 -42.28
N PRO A 397 5.48 29.00 -43.14
CA PRO A 397 5.52 29.19 -44.59
C PRO A 397 5.02 30.58 -45.00
N GLY A 398 5.80 31.27 -45.84
CA GLY A 398 5.54 32.65 -46.25
C GLY A 398 6.41 33.69 -45.53
N LEU A 399 7.16 33.30 -44.49
CA LEU A 399 8.25 34.10 -43.94
C LEU A 399 9.58 33.49 -44.41
N GLU A 400 10.36 34.26 -45.17
CA GLU A 400 11.67 33.81 -45.64
C GLU A 400 12.72 33.87 -44.53
N THR A 401 13.62 32.89 -44.47
CA THR A 401 14.64 32.83 -43.43
C THR A 401 15.65 33.97 -43.55
N ASP A 402 15.98 34.39 -44.78
CA ASP A 402 16.91 35.50 -45.04
C ASP A 402 16.40 36.80 -44.41
N TRP A 403 15.09 37.03 -44.49
CA TRP A 403 14.43 38.14 -43.85
C TRP A 403 14.58 38.14 -42.32
N PHE A 404 14.44 36.96 -41.68
CA PHE A 404 14.65 36.85 -40.24
C PHE A 404 16.07 37.25 -39.86
N PHE A 405 17.10 36.86 -40.62
CA PHE A 405 18.47 37.24 -40.31
C PHE A 405 18.77 38.73 -40.52
N GLU A 406 18.12 39.39 -41.47
CA GLU A 406 18.28 40.83 -41.68
C GLU A 406 17.64 41.64 -40.56
N ILE A 407 16.42 41.29 -40.14
CA ILE A 407 15.64 42.06 -39.18
C ILE A 407 15.92 41.66 -37.73
N ALA A 408 16.15 40.38 -37.48
CA ALA A 408 16.48 39.85 -36.17
C ALA A 408 17.97 39.90 -35.85
N ALA A 409 18.83 40.53 -36.67
CA ALA A 409 20.28 40.52 -36.48
C ALA A 409 20.71 40.83 -35.03
N PRO A 410 20.20 41.87 -34.35
CA PRO A 410 20.57 42.15 -32.96
C PRO A 410 20.16 41.04 -31.99
N TYR A 411 19.02 40.40 -32.24
CA TYR A 411 18.49 39.32 -31.41
C TYR A 411 19.24 38.01 -31.65
N TRP A 412 19.54 37.71 -32.90
CA TRP A 412 20.38 36.58 -33.30
C TRP A 412 21.77 36.68 -32.69
N ASP A 413 22.42 37.84 -32.79
CA ASP A 413 23.75 38.05 -32.25
C ASP A 413 23.80 37.91 -30.72
N ALA A 414 22.73 38.34 -30.03
CA ALA A 414 22.63 38.26 -28.57
C ALA A 414 22.33 36.85 -28.06
N PHE A 415 21.42 36.12 -28.69
CA PHE A 415 20.85 34.89 -28.11
C PHE A 415 21.08 33.62 -28.93
N ARG A 416 21.40 33.74 -30.23
CA ARG A 416 21.67 32.63 -31.15
C ARG A 416 20.65 31.48 -31.03
N PRO A 417 19.35 31.76 -31.23
CA PRO A 417 18.32 30.72 -31.12
C PRO A 417 18.54 29.62 -32.18
N THR A 418 18.12 28.41 -31.88
CA THR A 418 18.14 27.32 -32.86
C THR A 418 16.90 27.42 -33.76
N LEU A 419 17.10 27.59 -35.07
CA LEU A 419 16.01 27.59 -36.04
C LEU A 419 15.65 26.16 -36.44
N MET A 420 14.37 25.85 -36.42
CA MET A 420 13.84 24.59 -36.92
C MET A 420 13.36 24.78 -38.36
N PRO A 421 13.93 24.04 -39.33
CA PRO A 421 13.63 24.24 -40.76
C PRO A 421 12.27 23.68 -41.16
N ASP A 422 11.81 22.62 -40.48
CA ASP A 422 10.54 21.96 -40.72
C ASP A 422 10.04 21.28 -39.43
N LEU A 423 8.73 21.00 -39.36
CA LEU A 423 8.11 20.42 -38.16
C LEU A 423 8.42 18.92 -37.99
N GLU A 424 8.93 18.22 -39.03
CA GLU A 424 9.24 16.79 -38.93
C GLU A 424 10.42 16.52 -37.98
N TYR A 425 11.24 17.54 -37.70
CA TYR A 425 12.28 17.47 -36.66
C TYR A 425 11.72 17.16 -35.26
N ILE A 426 10.46 17.45 -34.99
CA ILE A 426 9.83 17.13 -33.70
C ILE A 426 9.70 15.62 -33.51
N ASP A 427 9.48 14.85 -34.59
CA ASP A 427 9.39 13.38 -34.53
C ASP A 427 10.73 12.71 -34.20
N LEU A 428 11.85 13.42 -34.39
CA LEU A 428 13.19 12.91 -34.09
C LEU A 428 13.58 13.08 -32.62
N LEU A 429 12.76 13.78 -31.83
CA LEU A 429 13.04 13.99 -30.41
C LEU A 429 12.59 12.79 -29.57
N PRO A 430 13.43 12.32 -28.63
CA PRO A 430 13.05 11.26 -27.71
C PRO A 430 11.85 11.65 -26.83
N GLY A 431 10.98 10.68 -26.52
CA GLY A 431 9.81 10.89 -25.65
C GLY A 431 10.15 11.21 -24.18
N ASP A 432 11.40 11.03 -23.75
CA ASP A 432 11.90 11.43 -22.44
C ASP A 432 12.47 12.87 -22.40
N LYS A 433 12.37 13.62 -23.50
CA LYS A 433 12.83 15.01 -23.62
C LYS A 433 11.67 15.95 -23.87
N SER A 434 11.77 17.17 -23.35
CA SER A 434 10.76 18.21 -23.48
C SER A 434 11.13 19.26 -24.54
N LEU A 435 10.13 19.83 -25.21
CA LEU A 435 10.32 20.80 -26.29
C LEU A 435 9.42 22.03 -26.13
N VAL A 436 10.02 23.22 -26.27
CA VAL A 436 9.33 24.48 -26.56
C VAL A 436 9.57 24.86 -28.03
N VAL A 437 8.51 25.25 -28.73
CA VAL A 437 8.60 25.83 -30.08
C VAL A 437 8.04 27.25 -30.03
N THR A 438 8.87 28.24 -30.36
CA THR A 438 8.40 29.60 -30.64
C THR A 438 8.13 29.74 -32.14
N ALA A 439 6.87 29.83 -32.54
CA ALA A 439 6.46 30.00 -33.93
C ALA A 439 6.22 31.47 -34.26
N ILE A 440 6.99 32.03 -35.20
CA ILE A 440 6.77 33.38 -35.74
C ILE A 440 5.87 33.25 -36.96
N THR A 441 4.75 33.99 -36.96
CA THR A 441 3.70 33.76 -37.96
C THR A 441 2.88 34.98 -38.33
N LEU A 442 2.28 34.94 -39.52
CA LEU A 442 1.25 35.89 -39.94
C LEU A 442 -0.11 35.55 -39.27
N PRO A 443 -1.00 36.53 -39.04
CA PRO A 443 -2.27 36.30 -38.32
C PRO A 443 -3.13 35.16 -38.88
N GLY A 444 -3.13 34.96 -40.21
CA GLY A 444 -3.93 33.93 -40.87
C GLY A 444 -3.46 32.49 -40.68
N MET A 445 -2.30 32.27 -40.05
CA MET A 445 -1.67 30.95 -39.91
C MET A 445 -1.69 30.39 -38.47
N VAL A 446 -2.24 31.16 -37.52
CA VAL A 446 -2.30 30.76 -36.09
C VAL A 446 -3.10 29.47 -35.90
N ASP A 447 -4.26 29.37 -36.54
CA ASP A 447 -5.10 28.16 -36.43
C ASP A 447 -4.41 26.95 -37.06
N TRP A 448 -3.72 27.16 -38.19
CA TRP A 448 -2.95 26.11 -38.85
C TRP A 448 -1.79 25.61 -37.97
N LEU A 449 -1.07 26.50 -37.28
CA LEU A 449 0.01 26.14 -36.35
C LEU A 449 -0.51 25.31 -35.18
N ASN A 450 -1.59 25.75 -34.54
CA ASN A 450 -2.20 25.01 -33.45
C ASN A 450 -2.63 23.61 -33.91
N ALA A 451 -3.26 23.50 -35.08
CA ALA A 451 -3.68 22.23 -35.64
C ALA A 451 -2.50 21.35 -36.10
N SER A 452 -1.43 21.93 -36.63
CA SER A 452 -0.30 21.15 -37.18
C SER A 452 0.68 20.68 -36.12
N ILE A 453 0.82 21.43 -35.02
CA ILE A 453 1.77 21.12 -33.95
C ILE A 453 1.06 20.43 -32.78
N LEU A 454 0.08 21.08 -32.15
CA LEU A 454 -0.52 20.57 -30.91
C LEU A 454 -1.42 19.35 -31.12
N HIS A 455 -1.98 19.18 -32.32
CA HIS A 455 -2.75 17.97 -32.63
C HIS A 455 -1.84 16.74 -32.82
N ARG A 456 -0.66 16.93 -33.40
CA ARG A 456 0.28 15.84 -33.70
C ARG A 456 1.22 15.55 -32.53
N TRP A 457 1.64 16.58 -31.80
CA TRP A 457 2.56 16.52 -30.67
C TRP A 457 2.00 17.32 -29.48
N PRO A 458 1.04 16.75 -28.73
CA PRO A 458 0.30 17.48 -27.69
C PRO A 458 1.16 17.92 -26.50
N ASN A 459 2.35 17.34 -26.35
CA ASN A 459 3.30 17.69 -25.28
C ASN A 459 4.22 18.87 -25.62
N VAL A 460 4.24 19.34 -26.87
CA VAL A 460 5.05 20.49 -27.27
C VAL A 460 4.45 21.76 -26.70
N TRP A 461 5.25 22.55 -26.00
CA TRP A 461 4.85 23.89 -25.61
C TRP A 461 5.01 24.83 -26.79
N LEU A 462 3.89 25.25 -27.39
CA LEU A 462 3.88 26.20 -28.50
C LEU A 462 3.69 27.65 -28.02
N ASP A 463 4.68 28.50 -28.29
CA ASP A 463 4.65 29.95 -28.10
C ASP A 463 4.47 30.64 -29.46
N ILE A 464 3.35 31.31 -29.71
CA ILE A 464 3.06 31.91 -31.02
C ILE A 464 3.30 33.42 -30.98
N VAL A 465 4.21 33.90 -31.84
CA VAL A 465 4.49 35.32 -32.05
C VAL A 465 3.85 35.75 -33.37
N VAL A 466 2.71 36.44 -33.25
CA VAL A 466 1.98 36.96 -34.41
C VAL A 466 2.58 38.29 -34.86
N VAL A 467 2.89 38.39 -36.13
CA VAL A 467 3.51 39.58 -36.74
C VAL A 467 2.66 40.10 -37.89
N ASP A 468 2.17 41.33 -37.76
CA ASP A 468 1.38 42.00 -38.81
C ASP A 468 2.27 42.70 -39.84
N SER A 469 3.51 43.02 -39.46
CA SER A 469 4.51 43.65 -40.31
C SER A 469 5.91 43.37 -39.81
N GLU A 470 6.87 43.57 -40.70
CA GLU A 470 8.28 43.37 -40.43
C GLU A 470 8.83 44.31 -39.36
N ASP A 471 8.43 45.58 -39.40
CA ASP A 471 8.82 46.59 -38.42
C ASP A 471 8.32 46.23 -37.01
N THR A 472 7.12 45.66 -36.91
CA THR A 472 6.55 45.23 -35.61
C THR A 472 7.39 44.12 -35.00
N LEU A 473 7.81 43.13 -35.79
CA LEU A 473 8.68 42.05 -35.28
C LEU A 473 10.04 42.60 -34.87
N ALA A 474 10.65 43.45 -35.70
CA ALA A 474 11.93 44.10 -35.40
C ALA A 474 11.89 44.80 -34.04
N GLN A 475 10.83 45.57 -33.78
CA GLN A 475 10.64 46.27 -32.51
C GLN A 475 10.49 45.30 -31.33
N GLN A 476 9.73 44.21 -31.49
CA GLN A 476 9.57 43.20 -30.43
C GLN A 476 10.89 42.49 -30.09
N LEU A 477 11.65 42.10 -31.11
CA LEU A 477 12.96 41.46 -30.95
C LEU A 477 13.98 42.40 -30.31
N ASN A 478 14.06 43.65 -30.77
CA ASN A 478 14.96 44.65 -30.19
C ASN A 478 14.61 44.99 -28.74
N SER A 479 13.32 45.05 -28.41
CA SER A 479 12.85 45.23 -27.03
C SER A 479 13.32 44.09 -26.13
N ARG A 480 13.21 42.84 -26.61
CA ARG A 480 13.70 41.65 -25.91
C ARG A 480 15.22 41.67 -25.68
N VAL A 481 16.01 42.07 -26.68
CA VAL A 481 17.46 42.27 -26.53
C VAL A 481 17.76 43.30 -25.44
N ALA A 482 17.07 44.44 -25.47
CA ALA A 482 17.30 45.55 -24.53
C ALA A 482 17.06 45.14 -23.06
N VAL A 483 16.16 44.18 -22.81
CA VAL A 483 15.86 43.67 -21.46
C VAL A 483 16.49 42.31 -21.17
N GLY A 484 17.32 41.77 -22.07
CA GLY A 484 18.02 40.49 -21.88
C GLY A 484 17.10 39.25 -21.87
N ARG A 485 15.94 39.31 -22.55
CA ARG A 485 14.92 38.24 -22.52
C ARG A 485 14.94 37.40 -23.80
N ARG A 486 15.12 36.09 -23.67
CA ARG A 486 15.02 35.11 -24.77
C ARG A 486 13.55 34.80 -25.12
N PHE A 487 13.35 34.06 -26.20
CA PHE A 487 12.08 33.39 -26.53
C PHE A 487 11.93 32.17 -25.64
N GLY A 488 10.69 31.67 -25.48
CA GLY A 488 10.33 30.84 -24.33
C GLY A 488 10.36 31.65 -23.04
#